data_AF-A0A3C2B869-F1
#
_entry.id   AF-A0A3C2B869-F1
#
_cell.length_a   1.000
_cell.length_b   1.000
_cell.length_c   1.000
_cell.angle_alpha   90.00
_cell.angle_beta   90.00
_cell.angle_gamma   90.00
#
_symmetry.space_group_name_H-M   'P 1'
#
loop_
_entity.id
_entity.type
_entity.pdbx_description
1 polymer ?
#
loop_
_entity_poly.entity_id
_entity_poly.type
_entity_poly.pdbx_seq_one_letter_code
_entity_poly.pdbx_strand_id
1 'polypeptide(L)'
;MAIAPLRLARWYFGAQAVAGSAWWIAVALNADVRRLTLGTWPIWPWAIADVLLFVGASAWASIRSSRRAAWTAAGWSVIVTGALAVSATAWRTHGWGAAGMVVASVGSLVAAAVFQFGRLPTAWFFIGPFRFRPAADRSVGGHVRRSLAQLVLFWSFFLIALPALAQWVERRWRIDAPWLANSSVRWAGVGVFAVASAAGLWSCLTMAVHGRGTPLPAATATRLVVAGPYRWVRNPMAVAGALQTIGIGAWFGSWSVAVLALAGGGGWDGGRPPRGGGGGGGARNCAGGGGGGLFRGGGCGWRFVL
;
A
#
# COMPACT_ATOMS: atom_id res chain seq x y z
N MET A 1 18.34 -3.52 12.21
CA MET A 1 18.64 -4.86 11.65
C MET A 1 17.65 -5.11 10.52
N ALA A 2 18.06 -5.08 9.24
CA ALA A 2 17.12 -5.28 8.13
C ALA A 2 16.72 -6.76 8.07
N ILE A 3 15.45 -7.07 8.31
CA ILE A 3 14.94 -8.43 8.21
C ILE A 3 14.97 -8.81 6.73
N ALA A 4 15.68 -9.89 6.37
CA ALA A 4 15.70 -10.38 4.99
C ALA A 4 14.26 -10.67 4.51
N PRO A 5 13.88 -10.32 3.26
CA PRO A 5 12.51 -10.48 2.76
C PRO A 5 11.93 -11.88 2.98
N LEU A 6 12.75 -12.92 2.81
CA LEU A 6 12.37 -14.31 3.07
C LEU A 6 12.03 -14.57 4.54
N ARG A 7 12.75 -13.97 5.50
CA ARG A 7 12.39 -14.09 6.92
C ARG A 7 11.05 -13.43 7.19
N LEU A 8 10.81 -12.24 6.64
CA LEU A 8 9.53 -11.54 6.80
C LEU A 8 8.36 -12.38 6.24
N ALA A 9 8.53 -13.01 5.08
CA ALA A 9 7.53 -13.92 4.52
C ALA A 9 7.26 -15.14 5.41
N ARG A 10 8.29 -15.73 6.03
CA ARG A 10 8.12 -16.81 7.02
C ARG A 10 7.36 -16.33 8.25
N TRP A 11 7.74 -15.18 8.81
CA TRP A 11 7.06 -14.58 9.95
C TRP A 11 5.58 -14.30 9.65
N TYR A 12 5.29 -13.78 8.44
CA TYR A 12 3.93 -13.56 7.99
C TYR A 12 3.12 -14.86 7.98
N PHE A 13 3.59 -15.92 7.33
CA PHE A 13 2.87 -17.19 7.30
C PHE A 13 2.75 -17.85 8.69
N GLY A 14 3.74 -17.67 9.56
CA GLY A 14 3.66 -18.09 10.96
C GLY A 14 2.55 -17.35 11.71
N ALA A 15 2.53 -16.02 11.62
CA ALA A 15 1.50 -15.19 12.22
C ALA A 15 0.11 -15.50 11.64
N GLN A 16 0.01 -15.74 10.32
CA GLN A 16 -1.22 -16.14 9.66
C GLN A 16 -1.75 -17.48 10.18
N ALA A 17 -0.89 -18.47 10.38
CA ALA A 17 -1.29 -19.76 10.93
C ALA A 17 -1.81 -19.62 12.37
N VAL A 18 -1.12 -18.83 13.20
CA VAL A 18 -1.55 -18.56 14.59
C VAL A 18 -2.87 -17.80 14.60
N ALA A 19 -3.01 -16.75 13.78
CA ALA A 19 -4.23 -15.96 13.69
C ALA A 19 -5.42 -16.78 13.18
N GLY A 20 -5.22 -17.63 12.16
CA GLY A 20 -6.25 -18.52 11.63
C GLY A 20 -6.70 -19.55 12.67
N SER A 21 -5.77 -20.17 13.41
CA SER A 21 -6.10 -21.07 14.53
C SER A 21 -6.88 -20.35 15.62
N ALA A 22 -6.41 -19.18 16.06
CA ALA A 22 -7.07 -18.39 17.08
C ALA A 22 -8.48 -17.95 16.64
N TRP A 23 -8.67 -17.63 15.36
CA TRP A 23 -9.97 -17.28 14.82
C TRP A 23 -10.94 -18.46 14.83
N TRP A 24 -10.53 -19.66 14.40
CA TRP A 24 -11.39 -20.85 14.48
C TRP A 24 -11.76 -21.22 15.92
N ILE A 25 -10.83 -21.07 16.86
CA ILE A 25 -11.12 -21.23 18.29
C ILE A 25 -12.17 -20.18 18.73
N ALA A 26 -12.00 -18.92 18.33
CA ALA A 26 -12.97 -17.86 18.65
C ALA A 26 -14.36 -18.11 18.02
N VAL A 27 -14.43 -18.65 16.80
CA VAL A 27 -15.68 -19.07 16.15
C VAL A 27 -16.40 -20.17 16.94
N ALA A 28 -15.64 -21.10 17.53
CA ALA A 28 -16.19 -22.17 18.35
C ALA A 28 -16.67 -21.66 19.72
N LEU A 29 -15.95 -20.71 20.32
CA LEU A 29 -16.21 -20.21 21.67
C LEU A 29 -17.21 -19.04 21.72
N ASN A 30 -17.36 -18.27 20.64
CA ASN A 30 -18.12 -17.02 20.66
C ASN A 30 -19.11 -16.92 19.49
N ALA A 31 -20.40 -16.88 19.82
CA ALA A 31 -21.49 -16.80 18.85
C ALA A 31 -21.49 -15.49 18.05
N ASP A 32 -21.03 -14.37 18.61
CA ASP A 32 -20.91 -13.09 17.91
C ASP A 32 -19.83 -13.14 16.85
N VAL A 33 -18.65 -13.68 17.18
CA VAL A 33 -17.57 -13.86 16.20
C VAL A 33 -18.07 -14.70 15.03
N ARG A 34 -18.74 -15.82 15.32
CA ARG A 34 -19.35 -16.66 14.29
C ARG A 34 -20.37 -15.90 13.45
N ARG A 35 -21.32 -15.18 14.06
CA ARG A 35 -22.36 -14.42 13.35
C ARG A 35 -21.77 -13.32 12.46
N LEU A 36 -20.81 -12.56 12.97
CA LEU A 36 -20.22 -11.41 12.27
C LEU A 36 -19.31 -11.81 11.10
N THR A 37 -18.68 -12.99 11.18
CA THR A 37 -17.68 -13.43 10.21
C THR A 37 -18.18 -14.54 9.27
N LEU A 38 -18.83 -15.57 9.82
CA LEU A 38 -19.32 -16.76 9.08
C LEU A 38 -20.84 -16.78 8.89
N GLY A 39 -21.59 -15.89 9.53
CA GLY A 39 -23.04 -15.80 9.38
C GLY A 39 -23.75 -17.14 9.57
N THR A 40 -24.43 -17.62 8.53
CA THR A 40 -25.19 -18.88 8.49
C THR A 40 -24.46 -20.04 7.82
N TRP A 41 -23.17 -19.89 7.49
CA TRP A 41 -22.44 -20.94 6.78
C TRP A 41 -22.25 -22.21 7.62
N PRO A 42 -22.27 -23.40 6.99
CA PRO A 42 -22.01 -24.65 7.69
C PRO A 42 -20.55 -24.65 8.18
N ILE A 43 -20.37 -24.83 9.49
CA ILE A 43 -19.06 -24.67 10.14
C ILE A 43 -18.09 -25.77 9.68
N TRP A 44 -18.50 -27.04 9.78
CA TRP A 44 -17.58 -28.17 9.70
C TRP A 44 -16.84 -28.33 8.37
N PRO A 45 -17.50 -28.27 7.18
CA PRO A 45 -16.79 -28.45 5.92
C PRO A 45 -15.75 -27.34 5.67
N TRP A 46 -16.12 -26.10 6.00
CA TRP A 46 -15.24 -24.95 5.87
C TRP A 46 -14.11 -24.97 6.90
N ALA A 47 -14.39 -25.39 8.14
CA ALA A 47 -13.39 -25.53 9.19
C ALA A 47 -12.32 -26.55 8.83
N ILE A 48 -12.71 -27.72 8.35
CA ILE A 48 -11.76 -28.77 7.96
C ILE A 48 -10.88 -28.29 6.80
N ALA A 49 -11.50 -27.74 5.75
CA ALA A 49 -10.76 -27.25 4.59
C ALA A 49 -9.82 -26.10 4.97
N ASP A 50 -10.27 -25.16 5.79
CA ASP A 50 -9.48 -23.98 6.17
C ASP A 50 -8.35 -24.33 7.15
N VAL A 51 -8.59 -25.23 8.11
CA VAL A 51 -7.53 -25.73 9.00
C VAL A 51 -6.42 -26.43 8.20
N LEU A 52 -6.75 -27.18 7.14
CA LEU A 52 -5.76 -27.86 6.33
C LEU A 52 -5.07 -26.92 5.33
N LEU A 53 -5.86 -26.19 4.53
CA LEU A 53 -5.39 -25.43 3.38
C LEU A 53 -4.97 -24.00 3.72
N PHE A 54 -5.51 -23.40 4.78
CA PHE A 54 -5.09 -22.09 5.26
C PHE A 54 -4.09 -22.22 6.39
N VAL A 55 -4.50 -22.78 7.53
CA VAL A 55 -3.67 -22.83 8.76
C VAL A 55 -2.48 -23.78 8.57
N GLY A 56 -2.74 -25.03 8.19
CA GLY A 56 -1.72 -26.07 8.02
C GLY A 56 -0.72 -25.72 6.92
N ALA A 57 -1.20 -25.28 5.75
CA ALA A 57 -0.34 -24.83 4.68
C ALA A 57 0.50 -23.60 5.07
N SER A 58 -0.06 -22.64 5.81
CA SER A 58 0.70 -21.47 6.32
C SER A 58 1.76 -21.88 7.34
N ALA A 59 1.42 -22.77 8.28
CA ALA A 59 2.39 -23.30 9.25
C ALA A 59 3.54 -24.02 8.54
N TRP A 60 3.22 -24.86 7.55
CA TRP A 60 4.21 -25.57 6.75
C TRP A 60 5.09 -24.62 5.92
N ALA A 61 4.48 -23.60 5.31
CA ALA A 61 5.18 -22.56 4.57
C ALA A 61 6.15 -21.78 5.48
N SER A 62 5.77 -21.50 6.72
CA SER A 62 6.62 -20.82 7.71
C SER A 62 7.82 -21.67 8.15
N ILE A 63 7.59 -22.93 8.49
CA ILE A 63 8.61 -23.86 9.00
C ILE A 63 9.60 -24.24 7.90
N ARG A 64 9.09 -24.69 6.74
CA ARG A 64 9.90 -25.27 5.66
C ARG A 64 10.24 -24.28 4.54
N SER A 65 9.72 -23.05 4.58
CA SER A 65 9.86 -22.08 3.48
C SER A 65 9.39 -22.66 2.12
N SER A 66 8.36 -23.52 2.16
CA SER A 66 7.89 -24.25 0.97
C SER A 66 7.04 -23.35 0.07
N ARG A 67 7.47 -23.20 -1.19
CA ARG A 67 6.73 -22.44 -2.23
C ARG A 67 5.35 -23.03 -2.50
N ARG A 68 5.25 -24.36 -2.57
CA ARG A 68 3.98 -25.05 -2.85
C ARG A 68 2.97 -24.76 -1.75
N ALA A 69 3.38 -24.90 -0.49
CA ALA A 69 2.48 -24.63 0.64
C ALA A 69 2.08 -23.16 0.75
N ALA A 70 3.00 -22.22 0.44
CA ALA A 70 2.66 -20.80 0.39
C ALA A 70 1.63 -20.48 -0.70
N TRP A 71 1.77 -21.06 -1.90
CA TRP A 71 0.77 -20.90 -2.96
C TRP A 71 -0.54 -21.63 -2.68
N THR A 72 -0.51 -22.76 -1.98
CA THR A 72 -1.73 -23.42 -1.49
C THR A 72 -2.49 -22.53 -0.52
N ALA A 73 -1.82 -21.99 0.51
CA ALA A 73 -2.43 -21.06 1.45
C ALA A 73 -2.94 -19.78 0.78
N ALA A 74 -2.17 -19.21 -0.15
CA ALA A 74 -2.57 -18.01 -0.89
C ALA A 74 -3.74 -18.26 -1.86
N GLY A 75 -3.72 -19.39 -2.58
CA GLY A 75 -4.81 -19.76 -3.49
C GLY A 75 -6.10 -20.02 -2.72
N TRP A 76 -6.01 -20.75 -1.61
CA TRP A 76 -7.16 -21.01 -0.75
C TRP A 76 -7.71 -19.73 -0.11
N SER A 77 -6.85 -18.84 0.40
CA SER A 77 -7.31 -17.58 0.97
C SER A 77 -8.04 -16.70 -0.05
N VAL A 78 -7.58 -16.66 -1.30
CA VAL A 78 -8.27 -15.96 -2.39
C VAL A 78 -9.65 -16.58 -2.68
N ILE A 79 -9.76 -17.92 -2.70
CA ILE A 79 -11.04 -18.61 -2.90
C ILE A 79 -12.03 -18.26 -1.77
N VAL A 80 -11.61 -18.38 -0.51
CA VAL A 80 -12.45 -18.05 0.65
C VAL A 80 -12.83 -16.57 0.64
N THR A 81 -11.89 -15.68 0.28
CA THR A 81 -12.15 -14.25 0.13
C THR A 81 -13.20 -13.99 -0.94
N GLY A 82 -13.09 -14.62 -2.11
CA GLY A 82 -14.07 -14.47 -3.17
C GLY A 82 -15.46 -14.95 -2.73
N ALA A 83 -15.53 -16.12 -2.08
CA ALA A 83 -16.79 -16.66 -1.59
C ALA A 83 -17.43 -15.78 -0.51
N LEU A 84 -16.65 -15.27 0.45
CA LEU A 84 -17.13 -14.34 1.49
C LEU A 84 -17.47 -12.95 0.93
N ALA A 85 -16.71 -12.45 -0.05
CA ALA A 85 -17.00 -11.17 -0.68
C ALA A 85 -18.29 -11.24 -1.51
N VAL A 86 -18.50 -12.32 -2.26
CA VAL A 86 -19.75 -12.58 -2.98
C VAL A 86 -20.90 -12.72 -2.00
N SER A 87 -20.73 -13.49 -0.91
CA SER A 87 -21.80 -13.65 0.08
C SER A 87 -22.13 -12.33 0.80
N ALA A 88 -21.13 -11.53 1.18
CA ALA A 88 -21.33 -10.22 1.79
C ALA A 88 -21.99 -9.23 0.82
N THR A 89 -21.63 -9.30 -0.46
CA THR A 89 -22.20 -8.44 -1.50
C THR A 89 -23.55 -8.91 -2.01
N ALA A 90 -23.92 -10.18 -1.84
CA ALA A 90 -25.26 -10.67 -2.17
C ALA A 90 -26.21 -10.52 -0.98
N TRP A 91 -25.81 -11.02 0.20
CA TRP A 91 -26.70 -11.28 1.34
C TRP A 91 -26.55 -10.29 2.50
N ARG A 92 -25.58 -9.36 2.48
CA ARG A 92 -25.31 -8.40 3.59
C ARG A 92 -24.99 -9.10 4.92
N THR A 93 -24.40 -10.28 4.83
CA THR A 93 -23.91 -11.09 5.96
C THR A 93 -22.40 -11.29 5.80
N HIS A 94 -21.64 -11.69 6.83
CA HIS A 94 -20.20 -12.04 6.69
C HIS A 94 -19.21 -10.89 6.45
N GLY A 95 -19.59 -9.63 6.57
CA GLY A 95 -18.73 -8.51 6.18
C GLY A 95 -17.37 -8.47 6.86
N TRP A 96 -17.31 -8.77 8.16
CA TRP A 96 -16.05 -8.81 8.90
C TRP A 96 -15.16 -9.98 8.47
N GLY A 97 -15.77 -11.12 8.12
CA GLY A 97 -15.05 -12.27 7.56
C GLY A 97 -14.45 -11.95 6.20
N ALA A 98 -15.24 -11.32 5.31
CA ALA A 98 -14.77 -10.89 3.99
C ALA A 98 -13.63 -9.88 4.10
N ALA A 99 -13.77 -8.86 4.94
CA ALA A 99 -12.72 -7.85 5.16
C ALA A 99 -11.42 -8.46 5.71
N GLY A 100 -11.51 -9.33 6.72
CA GLY A 100 -10.35 -10.03 7.26
C GLY A 100 -9.64 -10.91 6.22
N MET A 101 -10.42 -11.63 5.40
CA MET A 101 -9.87 -12.49 4.36
C MET A 101 -9.27 -11.73 3.17
N VAL A 102 -9.78 -10.54 2.82
CA VAL A 102 -9.11 -9.65 1.85
C VAL A 102 -7.70 -9.32 2.33
N VAL A 103 -7.53 -8.91 3.60
CA VAL A 103 -6.22 -8.57 4.18
C VAL A 103 -5.30 -9.80 4.19
N ALA A 104 -5.81 -10.96 4.63
CA ALA A 104 -5.06 -12.21 4.63
C ALA A 104 -4.64 -12.66 3.22
N SER A 105 -5.50 -12.49 2.22
CA SER A 105 -5.19 -12.86 0.83
C SER A 105 -4.13 -11.97 0.23
N VAL A 106 -4.23 -10.66 0.41
CA VAL A 106 -3.20 -9.72 -0.08
C VAL A 106 -1.85 -10.04 0.55
N GLY A 107 -1.80 -10.23 1.87
CA GLY A 107 -0.54 -10.57 2.53
C GLY A 107 -0.01 -11.96 2.12
N SER A 108 -0.88 -12.96 1.98
CA SER A 108 -0.51 -14.31 1.50
C SER A 108 0.09 -14.27 0.10
N LEU A 109 -0.52 -13.52 -0.83
CA LEU A 109 -0.03 -13.37 -2.19
C LEU A 109 1.33 -12.67 -2.22
N VAL A 110 1.51 -11.61 -1.43
CA VAL A 110 2.79 -10.91 -1.32
C VAL A 110 3.86 -11.83 -0.73
N ALA A 111 3.56 -12.55 0.35
CA ALA A 111 4.51 -13.47 0.98
C ALA A 111 4.85 -14.67 0.08
N ALA A 112 3.87 -15.23 -0.64
CA ALA A 112 4.09 -16.28 -1.62
C ALA A 112 4.96 -15.81 -2.79
N ALA A 113 4.71 -14.59 -3.29
CA ALA A 113 5.55 -13.97 -4.32
C ALA A 113 7.00 -13.78 -3.84
N VAL A 114 7.20 -13.41 -2.58
CA VAL A 114 8.56 -13.32 -1.99
C VAL A 114 9.26 -14.67 -1.95
N PHE A 115 8.57 -15.78 -1.61
CA PHE A 115 9.15 -17.12 -1.70
C PHE A 115 9.46 -17.57 -3.13
N GLN A 116 8.68 -17.10 -4.11
CA GLN A 116 8.90 -17.41 -5.52
C GLN A 116 10.09 -16.63 -6.11
N PHE A 117 10.14 -15.31 -5.89
CA PHE A 117 11.07 -14.40 -6.56
C PHE A 117 12.26 -13.96 -5.69
N GLY A 118 12.24 -14.25 -4.39
CA GLY A 118 13.29 -13.86 -3.43
C GLY A 118 13.31 -12.36 -3.10
N ARG A 119 12.40 -11.56 -3.67
CA ARG A 119 12.27 -10.11 -3.47
C ARG A 119 10.81 -9.70 -3.53
N LEU A 120 10.48 -8.55 -2.93
CA LEU A 120 9.17 -7.93 -3.14
C LEU A 120 9.06 -7.54 -4.63
N PRO A 121 7.97 -7.91 -5.32
CA PRO A 121 7.78 -7.60 -6.74
C PRO A 121 7.39 -6.13 -6.96
N THR A 122 8.13 -5.17 -6.37
CA THR A 122 7.91 -3.73 -6.60
C THR A 122 8.14 -3.32 -8.05
N ALA A 123 8.93 -4.09 -8.80
CA ALA A 123 9.13 -3.88 -10.24
C ALA A 123 7.83 -4.02 -11.07
N TRP A 124 6.85 -4.79 -10.62
CA TRP A 124 5.56 -4.94 -11.33
C TRP A 124 4.76 -3.65 -11.39
N PHE A 125 4.89 -2.76 -10.39
CA PHE A 125 4.26 -1.44 -10.42
C PHE A 125 4.73 -0.57 -11.62
N PHE A 126 5.93 -0.85 -12.14
CA PHE A 126 6.52 -0.14 -13.28
C PHE A 126 6.34 -0.88 -14.62
N ILE A 127 5.69 -2.04 -14.63
CA ILE A 127 5.40 -2.84 -15.82
C ILE A 127 3.92 -2.61 -16.17
N GLY A 128 3.62 -1.59 -16.97
CA GLY A 128 2.25 -1.27 -17.38
C GLY A 128 2.04 0.21 -17.75
N PRO A 129 0.84 0.80 -17.51
CA PRO A 129 0.51 2.18 -17.91
C PRO A 129 1.40 3.27 -17.28
N PHE A 130 2.24 2.92 -16.29
CA PHE A 130 3.22 3.80 -15.65
C PHE A 130 4.64 3.71 -16.25
N ARG A 131 4.81 3.07 -17.42
CA ARG A 131 6.10 3.02 -18.11
C ARG A 131 6.55 4.43 -18.51
N PHE A 132 7.75 4.84 -18.08
CA PHE A 132 8.36 6.09 -18.50
C PHE A 132 8.53 6.10 -20.02
N ARG A 133 7.68 6.86 -20.71
CA ARG A 133 7.82 7.14 -22.14
C ARG A 133 8.36 8.56 -22.28
N PRO A 134 9.45 8.77 -23.05
CA PRO A 134 9.85 10.12 -23.45
C PRO A 134 8.66 10.87 -24.04
N ALA A 135 8.51 12.15 -23.70
CA ALA A 135 7.44 12.97 -24.22
C ALA A 135 7.55 13.04 -25.75
N ALA A 136 6.48 12.71 -26.47
CA ALA A 136 6.45 12.86 -27.92
C ALA A 136 6.52 14.34 -28.31
N ASP A 137 7.21 14.68 -29.41
CA ASP A 137 7.25 16.05 -29.92
C ASP A 137 5.82 16.54 -30.25
N ARG A 138 5.32 17.46 -29.42
CA ARG A 138 4.03 18.15 -29.58
C ARG A 138 4.16 19.58 -29.05
N SER A 139 3.22 20.44 -29.46
CA SER A 139 3.14 21.82 -28.98
C SER A 139 2.98 21.88 -27.45
N VAL A 140 3.59 22.90 -26.84
CA VAL A 140 3.62 23.13 -25.38
C VAL A 140 2.20 23.12 -24.78
N GLY A 141 1.22 23.74 -25.44
CA GLY A 141 -0.19 23.75 -24.99
C GLY A 141 -0.85 22.36 -25.00
N GLY A 142 -0.48 21.48 -25.94
CA GLY A 142 -0.95 20.10 -25.97
C GLY A 142 -0.43 19.26 -24.80
N HIS A 143 0.82 19.50 -24.38
CA HIS A 143 1.45 18.86 -23.22
C HIS A 143 0.84 19.32 -21.90
N VAL A 144 0.56 20.61 -21.76
CA VAL A 144 -0.07 21.18 -20.55
C VAL A 144 -1.49 20.63 -20.36
N ARG A 145 -2.34 20.68 -21.39
CA ARG A 145 -3.72 20.17 -21.31
C ARG A 145 -3.78 18.69 -20.97
N ARG A 146 -2.90 17.87 -21.57
CA ARG A 146 -2.85 16.44 -21.29
C ARG A 146 -2.35 16.15 -19.88
N SER A 147 -1.35 16.88 -19.41
CA SER A 147 -0.82 16.75 -18.05
C SER A 147 -1.86 17.13 -17.00
N LEU A 148 -2.60 18.23 -17.22
CA LEU A 148 -3.72 18.63 -16.37
C LEU A 148 -4.86 17.61 -16.38
N ALA A 149 -5.26 17.13 -17.56
CA ALA A 149 -6.29 16.10 -17.66
C ALA A 149 -5.88 14.79 -16.96
N GLN A 150 -4.63 14.36 -17.14
CA GLN A 150 -4.10 13.18 -16.46
C GLN A 150 -4.04 13.39 -14.94
N LEU A 151 -3.65 14.58 -14.47
CA LEU A 151 -3.65 14.92 -13.05
C LEU A 151 -5.07 14.87 -12.47
N VAL A 152 -6.04 15.50 -13.13
CA VAL A 152 -7.45 15.52 -12.69
C VAL A 152 -8.03 14.12 -12.68
N LEU A 153 -7.80 13.32 -13.73
CA LEU A 153 -8.27 11.93 -13.77
C LEU A 153 -7.63 11.08 -12.67
N PHE A 154 -6.33 11.21 -12.47
CA PHE A 154 -5.61 10.50 -11.43
C PHE A 154 -6.13 10.88 -10.03
N TRP A 155 -6.24 12.18 -9.75
CA TRP A 155 -6.75 12.68 -8.46
C TRP A 155 -8.20 12.29 -8.23
N SER A 156 -9.07 12.43 -9.23
CA SER A 156 -10.49 12.05 -9.11
C SER A 156 -10.64 10.55 -8.84
N PHE A 157 -9.85 9.72 -9.51
CA PHE A 157 -9.87 8.29 -9.27
C PHE A 157 -9.43 7.93 -7.84
N PHE A 158 -8.30 8.47 -7.37
CA PHE A 158 -7.75 8.12 -6.07
C PHE A 158 -8.45 8.80 -4.88
N LEU A 159 -8.92 10.03 -5.03
CA LEU A 159 -9.48 10.83 -3.94
C LEU A 159 -11.01 10.79 -3.87
N ILE A 160 -11.69 10.34 -4.93
CA ILE A 160 -13.15 10.27 -4.99
C ILE A 160 -13.61 8.85 -5.29
N ALA A 161 -13.21 8.28 -6.44
CA ALA A 161 -13.75 7.00 -6.88
C ALA A 161 -13.38 5.84 -5.93
N LEU A 162 -12.12 5.73 -5.52
CA LEU A 162 -11.66 4.70 -4.58
C LEU A 162 -12.29 4.85 -3.18
N PRO A 163 -12.30 6.03 -2.54
CA PRO A 163 -12.97 6.22 -1.25
C PRO A 163 -14.49 5.99 -1.30
N ALA A 164 -15.15 6.42 -2.38
CA ALA A 164 -16.57 6.16 -2.59
C ALA A 164 -16.86 4.66 -2.73
N LEU A 165 -16.02 3.93 -3.48
CA LEU A 165 -16.11 2.49 -3.60
C LEU A 165 -15.88 1.80 -2.25
N ALA A 166 -14.87 2.22 -1.49
CA ALA A 166 -14.58 1.67 -0.17
C ALA A 166 -15.77 1.88 0.79
N GLN A 167 -16.33 3.08 0.83
CA GLN A 167 -17.53 3.38 1.62
C GLN A 167 -18.74 2.54 1.17
N TRP A 168 -18.93 2.37 -0.14
CA TRP A 168 -20.00 1.53 -0.67
C TRP A 168 -19.84 0.07 -0.23
N VAL A 169 -18.61 -0.48 -0.31
CA VAL A 169 -18.30 -1.83 0.17
C VAL A 169 -18.56 -1.94 1.67
N GLU A 170 -18.08 -0.99 2.47
CA GLU A 170 -18.27 -1.00 3.93
C GLU A 170 -19.76 -1.05 4.33
N ARG A 171 -20.59 -0.19 3.72
CA ARG A 171 -22.03 -0.18 3.94
C ARG A 171 -22.69 -1.46 3.42
N ARG A 172 -22.25 -1.97 2.26
CA ARG A 172 -22.82 -3.18 1.66
C ARG A 172 -22.51 -4.42 2.50
N TRP A 173 -21.34 -4.44 3.13
CA TRP A 173 -20.85 -5.52 3.99
C TRP A 173 -21.25 -5.33 5.46
N ARG A 174 -21.88 -4.20 5.83
CA ARG A 174 -22.26 -3.86 7.22
C ARG A 174 -21.08 -3.83 8.18
N ILE A 175 -19.97 -3.27 7.71
CA ILE A 175 -18.76 -2.98 8.49
C ILE A 175 -18.51 -1.47 8.57
N ASP A 176 -19.49 -0.66 8.18
CA ASP A 176 -19.42 0.78 8.32
C ASP A 176 -19.37 1.20 9.79
N ALA A 177 -18.72 2.34 10.05
CA ALA A 177 -18.62 2.90 11.38
C ALA A 177 -19.61 4.08 11.50
N PRO A 178 -20.73 3.92 12.23
CA PRO A 178 -21.78 4.95 12.28
C PRO A 178 -21.29 6.30 12.80
N TRP A 179 -20.31 6.31 13.71
CA TRP A 179 -19.71 7.53 14.26
C TRP A 179 -18.98 8.36 13.20
N LEU A 180 -18.44 7.72 12.15
CA LEU A 180 -17.80 8.39 11.00
C LEU A 180 -18.83 9.05 10.07
N ALA A 181 -20.11 8.65 10.15
CA ALA A 181 -21.18 9.29 9.40
C ALA A 181 -21.66 10.62 10.03
N ASN A 182 -21.22 10.92 11.26
CA ASN A 182 -21.55 12.17 11.95
C ASN A 182 -21.06 13.39 11.15
N SER A 183 -21.95 14.35 10.90
CA SER A 183 -21.65 15.57 10.15
C SER A 183 -20.41 16.31 10.65
N SER A 184 -20.21 16.38 11.97
CA SER A 184 -19.05 17.04 12.58
C SER A 184 -17.74 16.35 12.19
N VAL A 185 -17.71 15.02 12.19
CA VAL A 185 -16.53 14.23 11.80
C VAL A 185 -16.24 14.39 10.32
N ARG A 186 -17.28 14.40 9.47
CA ARG A 186 -17.13 14.59 8.03
C ARG A 186 -16.57 15.97 7.70
N TRP A 187 -17.07 17.03 8.33
CA TRP A 187 -16.56 18.39 8.14
C TRP A 187 -15.16 18.59 8.73
N ALA A 188 -14.86 17.98 9.88
CA ALA A 188 -13.50 17.93 10.40
C ALA A 188 -12.55 17.26 9.38
N GLY A 189 -12.99 16.19 8.72
CA GLY A 189 -12.26 15.53 7.64
C GLY A 189 -11.94 16.46 6.47
N VAL A 190 -12.91 17.27 6.03
CA VAL A 190 -12.70 18.32 5.01
C VAL A 190 -11.67 19.35 5.47
N GLY A 191 -11.75 19.78 6.73
CA GLY A 191 -10.77 20.69 7.32
C GLY A 191 -9.36 20.10 7.33
N VAL A 192 -9.21 18.84 7.75
CA VAL A 192 -7.94 18.10 7.73
C VAL A 192 -7.40 17.99 6.30
N PHE A 193 -8.25 17.64 5.33
CA PHE A 193 -7.87 17.58 3.93
C PHE A 193 -7.34 18.94 3.43
N ALA A 194 -8.06 20.03 3.68
CA ALA A 194 -7.67 21.37 3.25
C ALA A 194 -6.32 21.81 3.84
N VAL A 195 -6.12 21.62 5.15
CA VAL A 195 -4.86 21.95 5.83
C VAL A 195 -3.72 21.09 5.29
N ALA A 196 -3.95 19.79 5.09
CA ALA A 196 -2.95 18.88 4.56
C ALA A 196 -2.58 19.19 3.10
N SER A 197 -3.54 19.56 2.25
CA SER A 197 -3.29 20.02 0.88
C SER A 197 -2.49 21.32 0.87
N ALA A 198 -2.80 22.28 1.74
CA ALA A 198 -2.03 23.51 1.88
C ALA A 198 -0.59 23.23 2.33
N ALA A 199 -0.38 22.35 3.31
CA ALA A 199 0.95 21.92 3.75
C ALA A 199 1.72 21.16 2.65
N GLY A 200 1.03 20.33 1.86
CA GLY A 200 1.59 19.63 0.71
C GLY A 200 2.03 20.60 -0.39
N LEU A 201 1.20 21.60 -0.72
CA LEU A 201 1.53 22.63 -1.69
C LEU A 201 2.69 23.50 -1.20
N TRP A 202 2.71 23.88 0.07
CA TRP A 202 3.84 24.59 0.67
C TRP A 202 5.13 23.79 0.58
N SER A 203 5.07 22.47 0.78
CA SER A 203 6.21 21.57 0.62
C SER A 203 6.70 21.53 -0.83
N CYS A 204 5.78 21.37 -1.79
CA CYS A 204 6.10 21.40 -3.22
C CYS A 204 6.74 22.72 -3.65
N LEU A 205 6.17 23.86 -3.24
CA LEU A 205 6.71 25.19 -3.54
C LEU A 205 8.09 25.38 -2.92
N THR A 206 8.27 24.98 -1.66
CA THR A 206 9.57 25.08 -0.98
C THR A 206 10.63 24.26 -1.69
N MET A 207 10.28 23.06 -2.17
CA MET A 207 11.18 22.22 -2.96
C MET A 207 11.49 22.81 -4.34
N ALA A 208 10.49 23.34 -5.03
CA ALA A 208 10.67 23.98 -6.35
C ALA A 208 11.57 25.22 -6.27
N VAL A 209 11.38 26.05 -5.25
CA VAL A 209 12.12 27.31 -5.07
C VAL A 209 13.53 27.07 -4.55
N HIS A 210 13.71 26.20 -3.54
CA HIS A 210 14.99 26.05 -2.85
C HIS A 210 15.81 24.83 -3.32
N GLY A 211 15.16 23.81 -3.88
CA GLY A 211 15.78 22.55 -4.29
C GLY A 211 16.31 22.53 -5.73
N ARG A 212 16.05 23.58 -6.53
CA ARG A 212 16.42 23.67 -7.96
C ARG A 212 16.03 22.40 -8.75
N GLY A 213 14.81 21.92 -8.53
CA GLY A 213 14.20 20.77 -9.17
C GLY A 213 12.74 20.62 -8.71
N THR A 214 12.01 19.66 -9.25
CA THR A 214 10.58 19.41 -8.93
C THR A 214 10.40 18.17 -8.05
N PRO A 215 9.28 18.06 -7.30
CA PRO A 215 8.93 16.85 -6.56
C PRO A 215 8.58 15.64 -7.46
N LEU A 216 8.54 15.81 -8.78
CA LEU A 216 8.29 14.75 -9.74
C LEU A 216 9.58 13.95 -10.03
N PRO A 217 9.50 12.60 -10.13
CA PRO A 217 10.65 11.74 -10.43
C PRO A 217 11.43 12.10 -11.69
N ALA A 218 10.80 12.81 -12.63
CA ALA A 218 11.37 13.20 -13.91
C ALA A 218 12.39 14.35 -13.79
N ALA A 219 12.39 15.12 -12.70
CA ALA A 219 13.33 16.21 -12.47
C ALA A 219 13.54 16.43 -10.96
N THR A 220 14.23 15.48 -10.30
CA THR A 220 14.50 15.49 -8.86
C THR A 220 15.32 16.70 -8.41
N ALA A 221 15.05 17.20 -7.20
CA ALA A 221 15.80 18.28 -6.57
C ALA A 221 17.31 17.96 -6.51
N THR A 222 18.14 18.96 -6.83
CA THR A 222 19.61 18.85 -6.90
C THR A 222 20.30 19.32 -5.61
N ARG A 223 19.53 19.91 -4.69
CA ARG A 223 20.01 20.39 -3.38
C ARG A 223 19.08 19.96 -2.26
N LEU A 224 19.68 19.67 -1.10
CA LEU A 224 18.97 19.39 0.13
C LEU A 224 18.19 20.64 0.57
N VAL A 225 16.88 20.48 0.76
CA VAL A 225 15.97 21.56 1.17
C VAL A 225 15.71 21.43 2.67
N VAL A 226 16.14 22.43 3.44
CA VAL A 226 15.91 22.52 4.90
C VAL A 226 15.01 23.71 5.29
N ALA A 227 14.39 24.36 4.31
CA ALA A 227 13.50 25.50 4.49
C ALA A 227 12.03 25.06 4.57
N GLY A 228 11.15 25.93 5.10
CA GLY A 228 9.70 25.70 5.12
C GLY A 228 9.31 24.44 5.91
N PRO A 229 8.39 23.59 5.41
CA PRO A 229 7.95 22.37 6.10
C PRO A 229 9.07 21.36 6.39
N TYR A 230 10.15 21.40 5.61
CA TYR A 230 11.30 20.50 5.74
C TYR A 230 12.13 20.76 7.01
N ARG A 231 11.88 21.87 7.73
CA ARG A 231 12.51 22.15 9.02
C ARG A 231 11.98 21.27 10.16
N TRP A 232 10.75 20.75 10.04
CA TRP A 232 10.09 19.98 11.08
C TRP A 232 10.06 18.49 10.79
N VAL A 233 9.84 18.11 9.52
CA VAL A 233 9.71 16.71 9.11
C VAL A 233 10.55 16.48 7.86
N ARG A 234 11.21 15.32 7.77
CA ARG A 234 12.10 14.96 6.65
C ARG A 234 11.33 14.77 5.33
N ASN A 235 10.09 14.27 5.43
CA ASN A 235 9.22 14.03 4.29
C ASN A 235 7.83 14.65 4.54
N PRO A 236 7.72 15.99 4.55
CA PRO A 236 6.46 16.67 4.83
C PRO A 236 5.41 16.39 3.74
N MET A 237 5.84 16.03 2.52
CA MET A 237 4.95 15.68 1.41
C MET A 237 4.26 14.32 1.63
N ALA A 238 4.97 13.32 2.13
CA ALA A 238 4.35 12.03 2.48
C ALA A 238 3.37 12.17 3.65
N VAL A 239 3.72 12.97 4.67
CA VAL A 239 2.82 13.28 5.79
C VAL A 239 1.57 13.99 5.30
N ALA A 240 1.72 15.02 4.44
CA ALA A 240 0.59 15.71 3.83
C ALA A 240 -0.29 14.77 3.00
N GLY A 241 0.28 13.81 2.27
CA GLY A 241 -0.48 12.80 1.52
C GLY A 241 -1.25 11.85 2.44
N ALA A 242 -0.64 11.37 3.52
CA ALA A 242 -1.30 10.51 4.50
C ALA A 242 -2.46 11.25 5.19
N LEU A 243 -2.25 12.49 5.61
CA LEU A 243 -3.29 13.32 6.25
C LEU A 243 -4.43 13.67 5.27
N GLN A 244 -4.12 13.96 4.00
CA GLN A 244 -5.17 14.14 2.97
C GLN A 244 -6.04 12.89 2.83
N THR A 245 -5.42 11.71 2.80
CA THR A 245 -6.15 10.45 2.65
C THR A 245 -6.99 10.14 3.89
N ILE A 246 -6.50 10.44 5.10
CA ILE A 246 -7.27 10.34 6.35
C ILE A 246 -8.47 11.30 6.33
N GLY A 247 -8.26 12.56 5.92
CA GLY A 247 -9.32 13.56 5.80
C GLY A 247 -10.42 13.13 4.82
N ILE A 248 -10.03 12.54 3.69
CA ILE A 248 -10.96 11.95 2.72
C ILE A 248 -11.70 10.74 3.32
N GLY A 249 -11.01 9.86 4.02
CA GLY A 249 -11.63 8.75 4.76
C GLY A 249 -12.70 9.25 5.72
N ALA A 250 -12.41 10.30 6.50
CA ALA A 250 -13.39 10.92 7.39
C ALA A 250 -14.55 11.60 6.64
N TRP A 251 -14.28 12.29 5.53
CA TRP A 251 -15.32 12.95 4.74
C TRP A 251 -16.31 11.98 4.09
N PHE A 252 -15.80 10.88 3.54
CA PHE A 252 -16.61 9.75 3.05
C PHE A 252 -17.13 8.87 4.20
N GLY A 253 -16.64 9.02 5.42
CA GLY A 253 -17.01 8.17 6.54
C GLY A 253 -16.58 6.70 6.38
N SER A 254 -15.44 6.48 5.73
CA SER A 254 -14.83 5.16 5.52
C SER A 254 -13.58 5.01 6.39
N TRP A 255 -13.62 4.05 7.33
CA TRP A 255 -12.49 3.80 8.22
C TRP A 255 -11.36 3.04 7.50
N SER A 256 -11.70 2.19 6.51
CA SER A 256 -10.70 1.42 5.78
C SER A 256 -9.75 2.33 4.99
N VAL A 257 -10.25 3.42 4.42
CA VAL A 257 -9.42 4.43 3.73
C VAL A 257 -8.40 5.06 4.69
N ALA A 258 -8.82 5.40 5.92
CA ALA A 258 -7.93 5.95 6.92
C ALA A 258 -6.86 4.93 7.38
N VAL A 259 -7.25 3.66 7.58
CA VAL A 259 -6.31 2.58 7.93
C VAL A 259 -5.30 2.33 6.80
N LEU A 260 -5.76 2.30 5.55
CA LEU A 260 -4.87 2.14 4.39
C LEU A 260 -3.89 3.31 4.26
N ALA A 261 -4.33 4.54 4.55
CA ALA A 261 -3.45 5.72 4.58
C ALA A 261 -2.32 5.57 5.61
N LEU A 262 -2.65 5.12 6.82
CA LEU A 262 -1.67 4.91 7.89
C LEU A 262 -0.69 3.78 7.55
N ALA A 263 -1.19 2.67 6.99
CA ALA A 263 -0.36 1.56 6.56
C ALA A 263 0.61 1.96 5.44
N GLY A 264 0.16 2.76 4.48
CA GLY A 264 0.99 3.30 3.41
C GLY A 264 2.08 4.25 3.92
N GLY A 265 1.74 5.14 4.85
CA GLY A 265 2.68 6.09 5.45
C GLY A 265 3.79 5.41 6.26
N GLY A 266 3.45 4.43 7.10
CA GLY A 266 4.43 3.74 7.96
C GLY A 266 5.41 2.85 7.18
N GLY A 267 5.00 2.29 6.04
CA GLY A 267 5.87 1.45 5.20
C GLY A 267 7.02 2.21 4.52
N TRP A 268 6.88 3.52 4.33
CA TRP A 268 7.89 4.34 3.64
C TRP A 268 9.13 4.64 4.50
N ASP A 269 9.00 4.68 5.82
CA ASP A 269 10.12 5.01 6.72
C ASP A 269 11.04 3.82 7.05
N GLY A 270 10.58 2.59 6.80
CA GLY A 270 11.30 1.35 7.13
C GLY A 270 12.39 0.93 6.13
N GLY A 271 12.44 1.54 4.94
CA GLY A 271 13.33 1.17 3.84
C GLY A 271 14.77 1.70 3.95
N ARG A 272 15.38 1.73 5.15
CA ARG A 272 16.77 2.18 5.31
C ARG A 272 17.76 1.03 5.04
N PRO A 273 18.66 1.13 4.03
CA PRO A 273 19.81 0.23 3.95
C PRO A 273 20.69 0.40 5.19
N PRO A 274 21.32 -0.67 5.71
CA PRO A 274 22.29 -0.54 6.79
C PRO A 274 23.43 0.41 6.37
N ARG A 275 23.80 1.33 7.26
CA ARG A 275 25.03 2.11 7.14
C ARG A 275 26.19 1.11 7.23
N GLY A 276 26.78 0.78 6.08
CA GLY A 276 28.11 0.19 6.04
C GLY A 276 29.07 1.15 6.75
N GLY A 277 29.79 0.63 7.73
CA GLY A 277 30.79 1.37 8.50
C GLY A 277 31.86 1.99 7.60
N GLY A 278 32.44 3.08 8.09
CA GLY A 278 33.44 3.85 7.38
C GLY A 278 34.65 3.04 6.95
N GLY A 279 35.10 3.35 5.74
CA GLY A 279 36.40 3.00 5.18
C GLY A 279 36.60 3.90 3.96
N GLY A 280 37.50 4.87 4.07
CA GLY A 280 37.70 5.93 3.08
C GLY A 280 38.04 5.41 1.68
N GLY A 281 37.61 6.14 0.66
CA GLY A 281 37.95 5.82 -0.73
C GLY A 281 37.23 6.68 -1.77
N GLY A 282 37.82 7.84 -2.07
CA GLY A 282 37.80 8.44 -3.41
C GLY A 282 36.50 9.09 -3.89
N ALA A 283 36.38 10.40 -3.65
CA ALA A 283 35.67 11.27 -4.58
C ALA A 283 36.36 11.17 -5.96
N ARG A 284 35.67 10.62 -6.96
CA ARG A 284 36.08 10.75 -8.37
C ARG A 284 35.07 11.60 -9.11
N ASN A 285 35.57 12.75 -9.53
CA ASN A 285 34.96 13.76 -10.39
C ASN A 285 34.29 13.14 -11.63
N CYS A 286 33.05 13.53 -11.90
CA CYS A 286 32.45 13.45 -13.23
C CYS A 286 32.42 14.86 -13.82
N ALA A 287 33.57 15.31 -14.33
CA ALA A 287 33.66 16.49 -15.17
C ALA A 287 34.62 16.20 -16.33
N GLY A 288 34.08 16.22 -17.55
CA GLY A 288 34.81 16.44 -18.81
C GLY A 288 35.46 15.24 -19.49
N GLY A 289 35.22 15.12 -20.80
CA GLY A 289 36.03 14.31 -21.72
C GLY A 289 35.20 13.49 -22.70
N GLY A 290 35.10 13.95 -23.96
CA GLY A 290 34.28 13.34 -25.01
C GLY A 290 34.83 12.04 -25.62
N GLY A 291 34.04 11.47 -26.53
CA GLY A 291 34.42 10.33 -27.36
C GLY A 291 33.28 9.32 -27.47
N GLY A 292 32.89 8.99 -28.70
CA GLY A 292 31.67 8.23 -29.02
C GLY A 292 31.62 6.79 -28.51
N GLY A 293 30.40 6.24 -28.47
CA GLY A 293 30.17 4.80 -28.53
C GLY A 293 29.37 4.20 -27.38
N LEU A 294 28.21 3.64 -27.75
CA LEU A 294 27.45 2.59 -27.06
C LEU A 294 26.59 2.97 -25.83
N PHE A 295 25.29 3.10 -26.11
CA PHE A 295 24.19 2.96 -25.14
C PHE A 295 24.35 1.69 -24.30
N ARG A 296 24.80 1.83 -23.05
CA ARG A 296 24.54 0.85 -21.99
C ARG A 296 23.48 1.44 -21.05
N GLY A 297 22.25 1.00 -21.26
CA GLY A 297 21.13 1.24 -20.35
C GLY A 297 21.38 0.57 -19.00
N GLY A 298 22.06 1.28 -18.10
CA GLY A 298 22.13 0.95 -16.68
C GLY A 298 20.92 1.57 -15.97
N GLY A 299 19.95 0.75 -15.60
CA GLY A 299 18.81 1.16 -14.80
C GLY A 299 19.28 1.80 -13.49
N CYS A 300 19.18 3.13 -13.42
CA CYS A 300 19.31 3.87 -12.17
C CYS A 300 18.12 3.51 -11.28
N GLY A 301 18.32 2.45 -10.48
CA GLY A 301 17.48 2.16 -9.34
C GLY A 301 17.41 3.40 -8.46
N TRP A 302 16.17 3.79 -8.13
CA TRP A 302 15.77 4.85 -7.23
C TRP A 302 16.70 4.97 -6.02
N ARG A 303 17.68 5.84 -6.14
CA ARG A 303 18.51 6.31 -5.04
C ARG A 303 18.00 7.71 -4.71
N PHE A 304 16.99 7.76 -3.84
CA PHE A 304 16.85 8.93 -2.98
C PHE A 304 18.07 8.90 -2.07
N VAL A 305 19.12 9.60 -2.51
CA VAL A 305 20.30 9.84 -1.69
C VAL A 305 19.86 10.78 -0.57
N LEU A 306 20.14 10.29 0.64
CA LEU A 306 20.04 10.96 1.93
C LEU A 306 20.65 12.36 1.93
#